data_AF-A0A183AI92-F1
#
_entry.id   AF-A0A183AI92-F1
#
_cell.length_a   1.000
_cell.length_b   1.000
_cell.length_c   1.000
_cell.angle_alpha   90.00
_cell.angle_beta   90.00
_cell.angle_gamma   90.00
#
_symmetry.space_group_name_H-M   'P 1'
#
loop_
_entity.id
_entity.type
_entity.pdbx_description
1 polymer ?
#
loop_
_entity_poly.entity_id
_entity_poly.type
_entity_poly.pdbx_seq_one_letter_code
_entity_poly.pdbx_strand_id
1 'polypeptide(L)'
;LKKELPKAMKLLRSEDRVLLVGCSSAPFEAEVRPFCSLYQKIILIPRPDYTSRYLLWRALIVRYNGCLNPILDITSLSKISDGYTAGHIAQACRHVLTDRRVAQLSRRRLVASEFISPLAQIEPVYADEEEAYKIWYRKTPLGKQKALAMEMEAEAAANAATGKKGGGKGKK
;
A
#
# COMPACT_ATOMS: atom_id res chain seq x y z
N LEU A 1 -26.35 6.66 -6.30
CA LEU A 1 -25.21 7.23 -5.53
C LEU A 1 -24.50 8.40 -6.23
N LYS A 2 -24.11 8.30 -7.51
CA LYS A 2 -23.32 9.34 -8.22
C LYS A 2 -23.83 10.78 -8.07
N LYS A 3 -25.14 11.00 -8.02
CA LYS A 3 -25.76 12.33 -7.84
C LYS A 3 -26.19 12.63 -6.40
N GLU A 4 -26.64 11.62 -5.66
CA GLU A 4 -27.21 11.81 -4.31
C GLU A 4 -26.13 12.02 -3.24
N LEU A 5 -24.99 11.34 -3.35
CA LEU A 5 -23.90 11.47 -2.37
C LEU A 5 -23.31 12.91 -2.36
N PRO A 6 -22.98 13.52 -3.51
CA PRO A 6 -22.55 14.92 -3.53
C PRO A 6 -23.60 15.91 -2.99
N LYS A 7 -24.90 15.63 -3.13
CA LYS A 7 -25.95 16.46 -2.54
C LYS A 7 -25.96 16.34 -1.02
N ALA A 8 -25.90 15.10 -0.50
CA ALA A 8 -25.85 14.86 0.94
C ALA A 8 -24.62 15.52 1.58
N MET A 9 -23.47 15.47 0.91
CA MET A 9 -22.24 16.13 1.41
C MET A 9 -22.35 17.65 1.52
N LYS A 10 -23.23 18.31 0.76
CA LYS A 10 -23.46 19.76 0.88
C LYS A 10 -24.29 20.15 2.10
N LEU A 11 -25.00 19.19 2.71
CA LEU A 11 -25.79 19.42 3.91
C LEU A 11 -24.91 19.40 5.18
N LEU A 12 -23.73 18.78 5.09
CA LEU A 12 -22.79 18.69 6.20
C LEU A 12 -22.00 19.99 6.34
N ARG A 13 -21.84 20.43 7.58
CA ARG A 13 -21.02 21.59 7.95
C ARG A 13 -19.81 21.16 8.78
N SER A 14 -18.86 22.06 8.97
CA SER A 14 -17.65 21.81 9.74
C SER A 14 -17.93 21.42 11.19
N GLU A 15 -19.03 21.93 11.76
CA GLU A 15 -19.44 21.66 13.15
C GLU A 15 -19.90 20.20 13.34
N ASP A 16 -20.36 19.55 12.28
CA ASP A 16 -20.87 18.18 12.34
C ASP A 16 -19.74 17.14 12.52
N ARG A 17 -18.48 17.52 12.26
CA ARG A 17 -17.27 16.69 12.44
C ARG A 17 -17.36 15.31 11.77
N VAL A 18 -17.91 15.27 10.56
CA VAL A 18 -18.04 14.03 9.77
C VAL A 18 -16.87 13.89 8.79
N LEU A 19 -16.29 12.68 8.70
CA LEU A 19 -15.28 12.32 7.70
C LEU A 19 -15.83 11.26 6.75
N LEU A 20 -15.82 11.56 5.44
CA LEU A 20 -16.18 10.60 4.40
C LEU A 20 -14.94 9.79 3.98
N VAL A 21 -14.99 8.48 4.17
CA VAL A 21 -13.94 7.54 3.73
C VAL A 21 -14.51 6.61 2.67
N GLY A 22 -13.89 6.62 1.49
CA GLY A 22 -14.23 5.72 0.38
C GLY A 22 -13.09 4.75 0.09
N CYS A 23 -13.41 3.47 -0.06
CA CYS A 23 -12.48 2.43 -0.48
C CYS A 23 -12.92 1.89 -1.85
N SER A 24 -11.99 1.75 -2.78
CA SER A 24 -12.26 1.18 -4.11
C SER A 24 -11.07 0.39 -4.62
N SER A 25 -11.34 -0.78 -5.20
CA SER A 25 -10.40 -1.58 -6.00
C SER A 25 -10.53 -1.32 -7.50
N ALA A 26 -11.45 -0.45 -7.92
CA ALA A 26 -11.66 -0.10 -9.33
C ALA A 26 -11.81 1.43 -9.52
N PRO A 27 -10.82 2.24 -9.08
CA PRO A 27 -10.93 3.70 -9.17
C PRO A 27 -10.94 4.20 -10.62
N PHE A 28 -10.41 3.42 -11.56
CA PHE A 28 -10.39 3.72 -13.00
C PHE A 28 -11.77 3.70 -13.66
N GLU A 29 -12.78 3.05 -13.05
CA GLU A 29 -14.16 3.10 -13.52
C GLU A 29 -14.84 4.44 -13.20
N ALA A 30 -14.27 5.22 -12.26
CA ALA A 30 -14.80 6.51 -11.87
C ALA A 30 -14.29 7.65 -12.78
N GLU A 31 -15.20 8.57 -13.11
CA GLU A 31 -14.82 9.84 -13.72
C GLU A 31 -13.97 10.66 -12.75
N VAL A 32 -12.73 10.96 -13.15
CA VAL A 32 -11.71 11.59 -12.28
C VAL A 32 -12.19 12.93 -11.69
N ARG A 33 -12.85 13.78 -12.50
CA ARG A 33 -13.25 15.13 -12.08
C ARG A 33 -14.31 15.12 -10.96
N PRO A 34 -15.50 14.49 -11.12
CA PRO A 34 -16.46 14.36 -10.02
C PRO A 34 -15.90 13.61 -8.81
N PHE A 35 -15.07 12.57 -9.05
CA PHE A 35 -14.49 11.78 -7.98
C PHE A 35 -13.56 12.61 -7.08
N CYS A 36 -12.62 13.34 -7.68
CA CYS A 36 -11.70 14.21 -6.94
C CYS A 36 -12.39 15.46 -6.35
N SER A 37 -13.56 15.85 -6.87
CA SER A 37 -14.36 16.92 -6.25
C SER A 37 -15.02 16.47 -4.96
N LEU A 38 -15.38 15.18 -4.85
CA LEU A 38 -16.04 14.61 -3.67
C LEU A 38 -15.01 14.16 -2.62
N TYR A 39 -13.94 13.50 -3.07
CA TYR A 39 -12.86 13.00 -2.23
C TYR A 39 -11.61 13.89 -2.37
N GLN A 40 -11.42 14.79 -1.41
CA GLN A 40 -10.35 15.80 -1.46
C GLN A 40 -8.96 15.18 -1.26
N LYS A 41 -8.90 14.05 -0.56
CA LYS A 41 -7.67 13.28 -0.30
C LYS A 41 -7.81 11.87 -0.85
N ILE A 42 -6.89 11.50 -1.73
CA ILE A 42 -6.82 10.18 -2.35
C ILE A 42 -5.48 9.58 -1.94
N ILE A 43 -5.53 8.41 -1.30
CA ILE A 43 -4.36 7.68 -0.84
C ILE A 43 -4.24 6.42 -1.68
N LEU A 44 -3.22 6.36 -2.54
CA LEU A 44 -2.86 5.13 -3.22
C LEU A 44 -2.10 4.23 -2.25
N ILE A 45 -2.60 3.02 -2.03
CA ILE A 45 -1.94 2.00 -1.20
C ILE A 45 -1.18 1.06 -2.16
N PRO A 46 0.15 1.20 -2.29
CA PRO A 46 0.94 0.34 -3.16
C PRO A 46 1.08 -1.07 -2.57
N ARG A 47 1.49 -2.03 -3.41
CA ARG A 47 1.92 -3.33 -2.92
C ARG A 47 3.16 -3.19 -2.02
N PRO A 48 3.30 -4.00 -0.97
CA PRO A 48 4.50 -4.00 -0.15
C PRO A 48 5.70 -4.47 -0.97
N ASP A 49 6.81 -3.74 -0.86
CA ASP A 49 8.10 -4.19 -1.38
C ASP A 49 8.63 -5.40 -0.60
N TYR A 50 9.75 -5.96 -1.05
CA TYR A 50 10.34 -7.15 -0.41
C TYR A 50 10.58 -6.97 1.09
N THR A 51 11.18 -5.84 1.49
CA THR A 51 11.50 -5.54 2.88
C THR A 51 10.23 -5.38 3.72
N SER A 52 9.22 -4.71 3.17
CA SER A 52 7.92 -4.56 3.80
C SER A 52 7.22 -5.90 3.97
N ARG A 53 7.28 -6.80 2.98
CA ARG A 53 6.75 -8.18 3.11
C ARG A 53 7.48 -8.95 4.20
N TYR A 54 8.80 -8.83 4.29
CA TYR A 54 9.59 -9.45 5.35
C TYR A 54 9.15 -8.99 6.74
N LEU A 55 8.96 -7.68 6.92
CA LEU A 55 8.45 -7.11 8.18
C LEU A 55 6.99 -7.51 8.45
N LEU A 56 6.15 -7.54 7.42
CA LEU A 56 4.75 -7.94 7.51
C LEU A 56 4.61 -9.38 7.99
N TRP A 57 5.36 -10.33 7.40
CA TRP A 57 5.36 -11.72 7.85
C TRP A 57 5.71 -11.83 9.34
N ARG A 58 6.80 -11.16 9.77
CA ARG A 58 7.20 -11.17 11.18
C ARG A 58 6.11 -10.61 12.10
N ALA A 59 5.58 -9.44 11.76
CA ALA A 59 4.60 -8.75 12.57
C ALA A 59 3.26 -9.51 12.62
N LEU A 60 2.79 -10.01 11.47
CA LEU A 60 1.50 -10.69 11.37
C LEU A 60 1.52 -12.07 12.01
N ILE A 61 2.61 -12.84 11.87
CA ILE A 61 2.74 -14.13 12.55
C ILE A 61 2.61 -13.94 14.07
N VAL A 62 3.32 -12.96 14.64
CA VAL A 62 3.22 -12.66 16.09
C VAL A 62 1.83 -12.15 16.46
N ARG A 63 1.24 -11.27 15.64
CA ARG A 63 -0.11 -10.72 15.86
C ARG A 63 -1.18 -11.81 15.92
N TYR A 64 -1.02 -12.90 15.16
CA TYR A 64 -1.93 -14.04 15.16
C TYR A 64 -1.43 -15.19 16.06
N ASN A 65 -0.72 -14.86 17.15
CA ASN A 65 -0.27 -15.80 18.18
C ASN A 65 0.69 -16.90 17.68
N GLY A 66 1.32 -16.70 16.53
CA GLY A 66 2.41 -17.53 16.04
C GLY A 66 3.75 -17.18 16.69
N CYS A 67 4.67 -18.13 16.74
CA CYS A 67 6.01 -17.93 17.27
C CYS A 67 7.04 -17.86 16.14
N LEU A 68 7.81 -16.77 16.11
CA LEU A 68 9.00 -16.68 15.28
C LEU A 68 10.04 -17.67 15.81
N ASN A 69 10.60 -18.47 14.92
CA ASN A 69 11.60 -19.46 15.25
C ASN A 69 12.69 -19.48 14.17
N PRO A 70 13.93 -19.94 14.47
CA PRO A 70 15.03 -19.91 13.50
C PRO A 70 14.81 -20.77 12.24
N ILE A 71 13.90 -21.75 12.30
CA ILE A 71 13.59 -22.65 11.18
C ILE A 71 12.56 -22.01 10.23
N LEU A 72 11.82 -21.01 10.70
CA LEU A 72 10.83 -20.30 9.91
C LEU A 72 11.53 -19.38 8.89
N ASP A 73 11.62 -19.85 7.65
CA ASP A 73 12.27 -19.10 6.56
C ASP A 73 11.36 -17.98 6.02
N ILE A 74 11.40 -16.84 6.72
CA ILE A 74 10.65 -15.63 6.36
C ILE A 74 11.19 -15.01 5.07
N THR A 75 12.48 -15.18 4.80
CA THR A 75 13.15 -14.73 3.57
C THR A 75 12.50 -15.37 2.34
N SER A 76 12.33 -16.69 2.35
CA SER A 76 11.64 -17.39 1.27
C SER A 76 10.17 -17.01 1.18
N LEU A 77 9.45 -16.90 2.32
CA LEU A 77 8.07 -16.40 2.34
C LEU A 77 7.95 -15.02 1.67
N SER A 78 8.90 -14.13 1.92
CA SER A 78 8.90 -12.77 1.35
C SER A 78 9.15 -12.74 -0.16
N LYS A 79 9.90 -13.73 -0.68
CA LYS A 79 10.12 -13.91 -2.12
C LYS A 79 8.89 -14.46 -2.81
N ILE A 80 8.33 -15.56 -2.29
CA ILE A 80 7.17 -16.23 -2.93
C ILE A 80 5.87 -15.42 -2.79
N SER A 81 5.81 -14.51 -1.82
CA SER A 81 4.66 -13.60 -1.65
C SER A 81 4.79 -12.31 -2.47
N ASP A 82 5.65 -12.26 -3.49
CA ASP A 82 5.59 -11.17 -4.45
C ASP A 82 4.27 -11.20 -5.23
N GLY A 83 3.69 -10.02 -5.44
CA GLY A 83 2.32 -9.88 -5.98
C GLY A 83 1.22 -9.86 -4.90
N TYR A 84 1.50 -10.24 -3.64
CA TYR A 84 0.48 -10.25 -2.59
C TYR A 84 0.44 -8.95 -1.77
N THR A 85 -0.76 -8.55 -1.35
CA THR A 85 -0.96 -7.39 -0.48
C THR A 85 -0.73 -7.75 0.99
N ALA A 86 -0.59 -6.74 1.85
CA ALA A 86 -0.56 -6.95 3.30
C ALA A 86 -1.82 -7.68 3.82
N GLY A 87 -2.98 -7.43 3.19
CA GLY A 87 -4.23 -8.12 3.49
C GLY A 87 -4.17 -9.61 3.15
N HIS A 88 -3.61 -9.97 2.00
CA HIS A 88 -3.42 -11.36 1.59
C HIS A 88 -2.48 -12.11 2.54
N ILE A 89 -1.36 -11.50 2.91
CA ILE A 89 -0.42 -12.08 3.89
C ILE A 89 -1.11 -12.29 5.25
N ALA A 90 -1.91 -11.31 5.69
CA ALA A 90 -2.68 -11.43 6.92
C ALA A 90 -3.74 -12.54 6.86
N GLN A 91 -4.40 -12.71 5.72
CA GLN A 91 -5.36 -13.79 5.48
C GLN A 91 -4.68 -15.15 5.54
N ALA A 92 -3.54 -15.31 4.86
CA ALA A 92 -2.75 -16.55 4.94
C ALA A 92 -2.32 -16.85 6.38
N CYS A 93 -1.91 -15.83 7.14
CA CYS A 93 -1.59 -15.99 8.56
C CYS A 93 -2.79 -16.47 9.38
N ARG A 94 -3.97 -15.86 9.23
CA ARG A 94 -5.19 -16.30 9.95
C ARG A 94 -5.60 -17.72 9.58
N HIS A 95 -5.42 -18.11 8.31
CA HIS A 95 -5.80 -19.44 7.84
C HIS A 95 -4.90 -20.53 8.47
N VAL A 96 -3.60 -20.27 8.59
CA VAL A 96 -2.65 -21.21 9.21
C VAL A 96 -2.74 -21.17 10.73
N LEU A 97 -2.72 -19.98 11.32
CA LEU A 97 -2.62 -19.76 12.77
C LEU A 97 -3.99 -19.77 13.44
N THR A 98 -4.71 -20.88 13.26
CA THR A 98 -5.92 -21.18 14.03
C THR A 98 -5.56 -21.49 15.49
N ASP A 99 -6.52 -21.37 16.41
CA ASP A 99 -6.31 -21.70 17.83
C ASP A 99 -5.75 -23.13 18.02
N ARG A 100 -6.26 -24.08 17.23
CA ARG A 100 -5.76 -25.45 17.19
C ARG A 100 -4.30 -25.51 16.77
N ARG A 101 -3.89 -24.77 15.72
CA ARG A 101 -2.51 -24.76 15.26
C ARG A 101 -1.58 -24.10 16.27
N VAL A 102 -2.03 -23.01 16.90
CA VAL A 102 -1.32 -22.28 17.95
C VAL A 102 -1.05 -23.20 19.16
N ALA A 103 -2.04 -23.95 19.63
CA ALA A 103 -1.87 -24.91 20.73
C ALA A 103 -0.82 -26.00 20.43
N GLN A 104 -0.61 -26.32 19.14
CA GLN A 104 0.36 -27.32 18.71
C GLN A 104 1.79 -26.77 18.57
N LEU A 105 2.01 -25.45 18.63
CA LEU A 105 3.32 -24.84 18.41
C LEU A 105 4.39 -25.31 19.39
N SER A 106 4.00 -25.70 20.61
CA SER A 106 4.88 -26.24 21.65
C SER A 106 5.51 -27.58 21.26
N ARG A 107 4.78 -28.42 20.51
CA ARG A 107 5.23 -29.76 20.08
C ARG A 107 5.70 -29.79 18.63
N ARG A 108 5.05 -29.00 17.77
CA ARG A 108 5.32 -28.90 16.34
C ARG A 108 5.51 -27.44 15.96
N ARG A 109 6.78 -27.05 15.77
CA ARG A 109 7.19 -25.71 15.35
C ARG A 109 6.52 -25.30 14.04
N LEU A 110 6.34 -24.00 13.86
CA LEU A 110 5.79 -23.39 12.65
C LEU A 110 6.81 -23.41 11.51
N VAL A 111 6.41 -23.85 10.33
CA VAL A 111 7.26 -23.92 9.14
C VAL A 111 6.68 -23.06 8.00
N ALA A 112 7.54 -22.48 7.17
CA ALA A 112 7.16 -21.60 6.07
C ALA A 112 6.22 -22.28 5.04
N SER A 113 6.40 -23.59 4.80
CA SER A 113 5.59 -24.34 3.83
C SER A 113 4.10 -24.38 4.18
N GLU A 114 3.74 -24.21 5.45
CA GLU A 114 2.34 -24.18 5.90
C GLU A 114 1.56 -23.01 5.28
N PHE A 115 2.24 -21.92 4.91
CA PHE A 115 1.63 -20.74 4.32
C PHE A 115 1.49 -20.81 2.79
N ILE A 116 2.15 -21.76 2.13
CA ILE A 116 2.16 -21.86 0.66
C ILE A 116 0.77 -22.18 0.12
N SER A 117 0.11 -23.21 0.68
CA SER A 117 -1.21 -23.64 0.20
C SER A 117 -2.27 -22.53 0.39
N PRO A 118 -2.35 -21.84 1.54
CA PRO A 118 -3.27 -20.70 1.69
C PRO A 118 -2.98 -19.53 0.76
N LEU A 119 -1.69 -19.23 0.48
CA LEU A 119 -1.34 -18.18 -0.47
C LEU A 119 -1.77 -18.56 -1.89
N ALA A 120 -1.56 -19.80 -2.31
CA ALA A 120 -1.89 -20.27 -3.65
C ALA A 120 -3.41 -20.26 -3.96
N GLN A 121 -4.26 -20.15 -2.94
CA GLN A 121 -5.71 -20.00 -3.10
C GLN A 121 -6.16 -18.53 -3.28
N ILE A 122 -5.25 -17.57 -3.10
CA ILE A 122 -5.53 -16.15 -3.18
C ILE A 122 -5.03 -15.64 -4.54
N GLU A 123 -5.88 -14.89 -5.24
CA GLU A 123 -5.49 -14.24 -6.48
C GLU A 123 -4.43 -13.15 -6.21
N PRO A 124 -3.23 -13.23 -6.82
CA PRO A 124 -2.21 -12.20 -6.67
C PRO A 124 -2.62 -10.92 -7.40
N VAL A 125 -2.07 -9.78 -6.98
CA VAL A 125 -2.23 -8.52 -7.71
C VAL A 125 -1.19 -8.48 -8.82
N TYR A 126 -1.69 -8.43 -10.05
CA TYR A 126 -0.85 -8.43 -11.25
C TYR A 126 -0.20 -7.07 -11.52
N ALA A 127 0.88 -7.07 -12.29
CA ALA A 127 1.68 -5.88 -12.56
C ALA A 127 0.93 -4.84 -13.42
N ASP A 128 0.08 -5.29 -14.32
CA ASP A 128 -0.79 -4.46 -15.16
C ASP A 128 -1.87 -3.76 -14.33
N GLU A 129 -2.49 -4.46 -13.37
CA GLU A 129 -3.39 -3.83 -12.40
C GLU A 129 -2.68 -2.73 -11.61
N GLU A 130 -1.46 -3.02 -11.13
CA GLU A 130 -0.65 -2.04 -10.40
C GLU A 130 -0.36 -0.79 -11.24
N GLU A 131 0.02 -0.97 -12.51
CA GLU A 131 0.27 0.15 -13.40
C GLU A 131 -1.02 0.91 -13.72
N ALA A 132 -2.16 0.23 -13.85
CA ALA A 132 -3.45 0.88 -14.03
C ALA A 132 -3.78 1.82 -12.86
N TYR A 133 -3.52 1.40 -11.61
CA TYR A 133 -3.67 2.28 -10.44
C TYR A 133 -2.72 3.48 -10.50
N LYS A 134 -1.45 3.29 -10.88
CA LYS A 134 -0.47 4.37 -11.00
C LYS A 134 -0.86 5.37 -12.08
N ILE A 135 -1.24 4.89 -13.26
CA ILE A 135 -1.71 5.71 -14.38
C ILE A 135 -2.94 6.53 -13.96
N TRP A 136 -3.91 5.90 -13.30
CA TRP A 136 -5.09 6.61 -12.82
C TRP A 136 -4.72 7.65 -11.76
N TYR A 137 -3.88 7.29 -10.78
CA TYR A 137 -3.47 8.19 -9.71
C TYR A 137 -2.77 9.44 -10.25
N ARG A 138 -1.91 9.31 -11.27
CA ARG A 138 -1.25 10.44 -11.96
C ARG A 138 -2.24 11.44 -12.59
N LYS A 139 -3.48 11.01 -12.90
CA LYS A 139 -4.53 11.91 -13.43
C LYS A 139 -5.17 12.77 -12.34
N THR A 140 -5.07 12.37 -11.07
CA THR A 140 -5.64 13.11 -9.94
C THR A 140 -4.83 14.37 -9.62
N PRO A 141 -5.43 15.42 -9.02
CA PRO A 141 -4.70 16.62 -8.61
C PRO A 141 -3.50 16.32 -7.70
N LEU A 142 -3.67 15.40 -6.74
CA LEU A 142 -2.61 14.99 -5.82
C LEU A 142 -1.50 14.19 -6.52
N GLY A 143 -1.86 13.34 -7.48
CA GLY A 143 -0.88 12.62 -8.30
C GLY A 143 -0.02 13.57 -9.13
N LYS A 144 -0.62 14.61 -9.73
CA LYS A 144 0.11 15.65 -10.46
C LYS A 144 1.04 16.45 -9.55
N GLN A 145 0.54 16.88 -8.38
CA GLN A 145 1.37 17.58 -7.39
C GLN A 145 2.56 16.73 -6.93
N LYS A 146 2.34 15.42 -6.69
CA LYS A 146 3.40 14.51 -6.29
C LYS A 146 4.44 14.29 -7.40
N ALA A 147 4.00 14.16 -8.65
CA ALA A 147 4.92 14.04 -9.78
C ALA A 147 5.80 15.28 -9.92
N LEU A 148 5.20 16.48 -9.86
CA LEU A 148 5.93 17.74 -9.90
C LEU A 148 6.95 17.87 -8.76
N ALA A 149 6.55 17.50 -7.53
CA ALA A 149 7.45 17.53 -6.38
C ALA A 149 8.66 16.59 -6.57
N MET A 150 8.44 15.39 -7.11
CA MET A 150 9.52 14.45 -7.40
C MET A 150 10.46 14.95 -8.50
N GLU A 151 9.92 15.60 -9.55
CA GLU A 151 10.74 16.24 -10.60
C GLU A 151 11.60 17.36 -10.04
N MET A 152 11.01 18.24 -9.21
CA MET A 152 11.74 19.33 -8.55
C MET A 152 12.85 18.81 -7.61
N GLU A 153 12.58 17.74 -6.86
CA GLU A 153 13.59 17.09 -6.00
C GLU A 153 14.72 16.46 -6.83
N ALA A 154 14.40 15.82 -7.95
CA ALA A 154 15.40 15.23 -8.84
C ALA A 154 16.30 16.30 -9.50
N GLU A 155 15.72 17.41 -9.95
CA GLU A 155 16.47 18.55 -10.49
C GLU A 155 17.37 19.20 -9.43
N ALA A 156 16.88 19.35 -8.20
CA ALA A 156 17.68 19.87 -7.09
C ALA A 156 18.87 18.94 -6.78
N ALA A 157 18.65 17.62 -6.77
CA ALA A 157 19.71 16.64 -6.56
C ALA A 157 20.75 16.65 -7.70
N ALA A 158 20.31 16.75 -8.95
CA ALA A 158 21.20 16.85 -10.11
C ALA A 158 22.03 18.15 -10.12
N ASN A 159 21.42 19.27 -9.75
CA ASN A 159 22.11 20.56 -9.63
C ASN A 159 23.11 20.58 -8.47
N ALA A 160 22.81 19.90 -7.36
CA ALA A 160 23.74 19.71 -6.24
C ALA A 160 24.93 18.81 -6.64
N ALA A 161 24.69 17.76 -7.42
CA ALA A 161 25.73 16.85 -7.91
C ALA A 161 26.65 17.47 -8.98
N THR A 162 26.15 18.43 -9.78
CA THR A 162 26.91 19.10 -10.85
C THR A 162 27.67 20.35 -10.41
N GLY A 163 27.64 20.72 -9.13
CA GLY A 163 28.51 21.76 -8.57
C GLY A 163 28.34 23.17 -9.16
N LYS A 164 27.23 23.47 -9.87
CA LYS A 164 26.93 24.82 -10.36
C LYS A 164 26.47 25.72 -9.19
N LYS A 165 27.42 26.12 -8.33
CA LYS A 165 27.30 27.35 -7.54
C LYS A 165 27.26 28.50 -8.54
N GLY A 166 26.08 29.08 -8.73
CA GLY A 166 25.89 30.29 -9.52
C GLY A 166 26.88 31.37 -9.06
N GLY A 167 27.81 31.72 -9.93
CA GLY A 167 28.76 32.81 -9.69
C GLY A 167 27.98 34.11 -9.46
N GLY A 168 28.08 34.63 -8.24
CA GLY A 168 27.59 35.96 -7.91
C GLY A 168 28.27 36.99 -8.80
N LYS A 169 27.52 37.56 -9.75
CA LYS A 169 27.91 38.80 -10.42
C LYS A 169 27.75 39.94 -9.42
N GLY A 170 28.83 40.25 -8.70
CA GLY A 170 29.02 41.57 -8.12
C GLY A 170 29.01 42.61 -9.25
N LYS A 171 28.08 43.56 -9.20
CA LYS A 171 28.20 44.82 -9.91
C LYS A 171 28.50 45.90 -8.85
N LYS A 172 29.74 46.39 -8.92
CA LYS A 172 30.10 47.74 -8.49
C LYS A 172 29.30 48.77 -9.28
#